data_AF-A0A1Z5KJS3-F1
#
_entry.id   AF-A0A1Z5KJS3-F1
#
_cell.length_a   1.000
_cell.length_b   1.000
_cell.length_c   1.000
_cell.angle_alpha   90.00
_cell.angle_beta   90.00
_cell.angle_gamma   90.00
#
_symmetry.space_group_name_H-M   'P 1'
#
loop_
_entity.id
_entity.type
_entity.pdbx_description
1 polymer ?
#
loop_
_entity_poly.entity_id
_entity_poly.type
_entity_poly.pdbx_seq_one_letter_code
_entity_poly.pdbx_strand_id
1 'polypeptide(L)'
;MPSLPSYDTAVPFELLEMFVTQCIDSLQTFCVTTDDLLKDDGSWCTSLSQLRQCLLQHQHDCLTKVVSQWNKTQTSAKDELDGSSSPFITTLQVQEALRYSKSHSHLLDHAARLAFARLVVTTTTAQSTILSTHHQKHCIQRADFLEFCGLCLAAVQLPIVQQYLAHGREGSMPFAQQIGATTKHELTFPHERLEYMQQHFWNLLGYDVSTVKAELQRLFFRKNQQLEKNEFTDDDIVQSTFAQLVTSMNATITTATHQAQQQAFQSTSLPTPHSTNHDDATTRIVSVQYSESIILVDPDSGKGETVASSSSPRPPTHTLPIAAEQLQQEIWAELLSMRDEHRQETLQQAAALARHVQETAMTMSDLSERKQYLQSMDVATKKQLVMYKLWNDWIQRNGGMEPAIRHYSH
;
A
#
# COMPACT_ATOMS: atom_id res chain seq x y z
N MET A 1 15.79 -25.72 55.85
CA MET A 1 15.04 -24.80 54.97
C MET A 1 14.71 -25.58 53.71
N PRO A 2 13.45 -25.99 53.49
CA PRO A 2 13.09 -26.69 52.27
C PRO A 2 13.21 -25.71 51.09
N SER A 3 14.01 -26.07 50.10
CA SER A 3 14.13 -25.34 48.84
C SER A 3 12.76 -25.31 48.17
N LEU A 4 12.21 -24.11 47.97
CA LEU A 4 11.05 -23.91 47.10
C LEU A 4 11.39 -24.54 45.74
N PRO A 5 10.59 -25.49 45.23
CA PRO A 5 10.76 -25.96 43.86
C PRO A 5 10.61 -24.76 42.94
N SER A 6 11.68 -24.46 42.20
CA SER A 6 11.67 -23.55 41.06
C SER A 6 10.74 -24.16 40.01
N TYR A 7 9.44 -23.89 40.16
CA TYR A 7 8.48 -24.03 39.08
C TYR A 7 8.65 -22.79 38.19
N ASP A 8 9.79 -22.69 37.52
CA ASP A 8 9.87 -21.98 36.24
C ASP A 8 9.10 -22.83 35.22
N THR A 9 7.77 -22.87 35.37
CA THR A 9 6.90 -23.47 34.36
C THR A 9 6.89 -22.52 33.19
N ALA A 10 7.89 -22.67 32.32
CA ALA A 10 7.90 -22.09 31.00
C ALA A 10 6.55 -22.35 30.35
N VAL A 11 5.94 -21.29 29.81
CA VAL A 11 4.69 -21.40 29.06
C VAL A 11 4.89 -22.42 27.94
N PRO A 12 4.02 -23.44 27.80
CA PRO A 12 4.13 -24.41 26.71
C PRO A 12 4.15 -23.70 25.35
N PHE A 13 5.10 -24.09 24.49
CA PHE A 13 5.24 -23.46 23.17
C PHE A 13 3.98 -23.63 22.32
N GLU A 14 3.34 -24.79 22.43
CA GLU A 14 2.11 -25.13 21.71
C GLU A 14 0.95 -24.20 22.12
N LEU A 15 0.89 -23.82 23.40
CA LEU A 15 -0.12 -22.89 23.89
C LEU A 15 0.10 -21.47 23.33
N LEU A 16 1.36 -21.05 23.22
CA LEU A 16 1.71 -19.77 22.59
C LEU A 16 1.35 -19.77 21.10
N GLU A 17 1.69 -20.84 20.38
CA GLU A 17 1.39 -20.98 18.96
C GLU A 17 -0.12 -20.98 18.70
N MET A 18 -0.89 -21.68 19.53
CA MET A 18 -2.35 -21.64 19.51
C MET A 18 -2.87 -20.22 19.72
N PHE A 19 -2.33 -19.50 20.71
CA PHE A 19 -2.74 -18.12 20.97
C PHE A 19 -2.44 -17.20 19.79
N VAL A 20 -1.21 -17.21 19.27
CA VAL A 20 -0.82 -16.33 18.16
C VAL A 20 -1.67 -16.62 16.93
N THR A 21 -1.86 -17.88 16.56
CA THR A 21 -2.65 -18.27 15.39
C THR A 21 -4.10 -17.82 15.54
N GLN A 22 -4.76 -18.18 16.65
CA GLN A 22 -6.15 -17.77 16.88
C GLN A 22 -6.31 -16.25 16.97
N CYS A 23 -5.33 -15.55 17.55
CA CYS A 23 -5.38 -14.10 17.68
C CYS A 23 -5.21 -13.43 16.31
N ILE A 24 -4.28 -13.90 15.47
CA ILE A 24 -4.12 -13.41 14.09
C ILE A 24 -5.43 -13.61 13.30
N ASP A 25 -6.01 -14.81 13.31
CA ASP A 25 -7.24 -15.11 12.59
C ASP A 25 -8.40 -14.23 13.07
N SER A 26 -8.48 -14.03 14.38
CA SER A 26 -9.50 -13.18 14.99
C SER A 26 -9.29 -11.70 14.67
N LEU A 27 -8.05 -11.21 14.61
CA LEU A 27 -7.71 -9.83 14.24
C LEU A 27 -7.94 -9.55 12.75
N GLN A 28 -7.69 -10.54 11.88
CA GLN A 28 -7.95 -10.41 10.45
C GLN A 28 -9.43 -10.20 10.15
N THR A 29 -10.30 -10.86 10.91
CA THR A 29 -11.76 -10.76 10.79
C THR A 29 -12.39 -9.74 11.74
N PHE A 30 -11.61 -9.15 12.64
CA PHE A 30 -12.07 -8.18 13.62
C PHE A 30 -12.73 -6.99 12.92
N CYS A 31 -14.01 -6.82 13.18
CA CYS A 31 -14.82 -5.69 12.75
C CYS A 31 -15.69 -5.30 13.96
N VAL A 32 -15.72 -4.02 14.27
CA VAL A 32 -16.58 -3.50 15.34
C VAL A 32 -17.79 -2.88 14.65
N THR A 33 -18.98 -3.33 15.01
CA THR A 33 -20.19 -2.71 14.49
C THR A 33 -20.37 -1.34 15.14
N THR A 34 -21.04 -0.42 14.45
CA THR A 34 -21.35 0.90 15.03
C THR A 34 -22.12 0.79 16.34
N ASP A 35 -22.92 -0.26 16.48
CA ASP A 35 -23.73 -0.53 17.65
C ASP A 35 -22.87 -0.92 18.86
N ASP A 36 -21.77 -1.66 18.64
CA ASP A 36 -20.82 -2.01 19.71
C ASP A 36 -20.03 -0.80 20.24
N LEU A 37 -19.95 0.29 19.45
CA LEU A 37 -19.24 1.53 19.80
C LEU A 37 -20.12 2.54 20.54
N LEU A 38 -21.43 2.35 20.49
CA LEU A 38 -22.40 3.12 21.24
C LEU A 38 -22.47 2.54 22.66
N LYS A 39 -21.71 3.11 23.59
CA LYS A 39 -21.87 2.79 25.01
C LYS A 39 -23.22 3.28 25.53
N ASP A 40 -23.65 2.73 26.66
CA ASP A 40 -24.93 3.03 27.34
C ASP A 40 -25.22 4.53 27.55
N ASP A 41 -24.19 5.38 27.60
CA ASP A 41 -24.33 6.84 27.76
C ASP A 41 -24.48 7.61 26.42
N GLY A 42 -24.56 6.91 25.28
CA GLY A 42 -24.67 7.52 23.95
C GLY A 42 -23.41 8.25 23.46
N SER A 43 -22.32 8.20 24.23
CA SER A 43 -21.03 8.75 23.83
C SER A 43 -20.26 7.74 22.99
N TRP A 44 -19.91 8.12 21.78
CA TRP A 44 -19.09 7.30 20.90
C TRP A 44 -17.66 7.21 21.46
N CYS A 45 -17.01 6.05 21.28
CA CYS A 45 -15.56 5.99 21.43
C CYS A 45 -14.91 6.87 20.35
N THR A 46 -14.48 8.08 20.71
CA THR A 46 -13.92 9.07 19.77
C THR A 46 -12.39 9.15 19.82
N SER A 47 -11.75 8.61 20.87
CA SER A 47 -10.30 8.74 21.03
C SER A 47 -9.53 7.49 20.57
N LEU A 48 -8.36 7.69 19.96
CA LEU A 48 -7.46 6.59 19.57
C LEU A 48 -7.09 5.68 20.75
N SER A 49 -6.97 6.23 21.97
CA SER A 49 -6.72 5.46 23.18
C SER A 49 -7.86 4.49 23.51
N GLN A 50 -9.12 4.90 23.33
CA GLN A 50 -10.26 4.00 23.53
C GLN A 50 -10.30 2.90 22.46
N LEU A 51 -9.99 3.23 21.20
CA LEU A 51 -9.92 2.24 20.12
C LEU A 51 -8.79 1.22 20.37
N ARG A 52 -7.64 1.67 20.88
CA ARG A 52 -6.55 0.78 21.32
C ARG A 52 -7.01 -0.14 22.45
N GLN A 53 -7.70 0.41 23.45
CA GLN A 53 -8.22 -0.39 24.56
C GLN A 53 -9.21 -1.46 24.08
N CYS A 54 -10.06 -1.13 23.10
CA CYS A 54 -10.97 -2.09 22.47
C CYS A 54 -10.21 -3.25 21.81
N LEU A 55 -9.15 -2.94 21.06
CA LEU A 55 -8.31 -3.95 20.43
C LEU A 55 -7.56 -4.82 21.45
N LEU A 56 -7.00 -4.20 22.49
CA LEU A 56 -6.31 -4.92 23.58
C LEU A 56 -7.28 -5.83 24.33
N GLN A 57 -8.51 -5.39 24.58
CA GLN A 57 -9.54 -6.22 25.18
C GLN A 57 -9.86 -7.43 24.30
N HIS A 58 -9.98 -7.23 22.99
CA HIS A 58 -10.21 -8.33 22.04
C HIS A 58 -9.07 -9.37 22.06
N GLN A 59 -7.82 -8.91 22.09
CA GLN A 59 -6.64 -9.79 22.22
C GLN A 59 -6.65 -10.54 23.56
N HIS A 60 -7.02 -9.87 24.65
CA HIS A 60 -7.16 -10.49 25.97
C HIS A 60 -8.28 -11.56 26.00
N ASP A 61 -9.41 -11.31 25.35
CA ASP A 61 -10.51 -12.26 25.26
C ASP A 61 -10.11 -13.50 24.44
N CYS A 62 -9.34 -13.30 23.36
CA CYS A 62 -8.74 -14.40 22.61
C CYS A 62 -7.79 -15.23 23.48
N LEU A 63 -6.90 -14.59 24.25
CA LEU A 63 -6.02 -15.27 25.19
C LEU A 63 -6.80 -16.09 26.22
N THR A 64 -7.84 -15.50 26.81
CA THR A 64 -8.69 -16.16 27.80
C THR A 64 -9.37 -17.40 27.21
N LYS A 65 -9.87 -17.31 25.97
CA LYS A 65 -10.46 -18.45 25.25
C LYS A 65 -9.43 -19.56 25.03
N VAL A 66 -8.25 -19.23 24.52
CA VAL A 66 -7.17 -20.19 24.25
C VAL A 66 -6.72 -20.91 25.51
N VAL A 67 -6.48 -20.17 26.61
CA VAL A 67 -6.11 -20.76 27.90
C VAL A 67 -7.21 -21.67 28.43
N SER A 68 -8.48 -21.28 28.30
CA SER A 68 -9.61 -22.12 28.71
C SER A 68 -9.72 -23.41 27.89
N GLN A 69 -9.45 -23.36 26.58
CA GLN A 69 -9.46 -24.53 25.70
C GLN A 69 -8.31 -25.48 26.05
N TRP A 70 -7.11 -24.94 26.25
CA TRP A 70 -5.94 -25.71 26.64
C TRP A 70 -6.12 -26.41 27.99
N ASN A 71 -6.64 -25.71 28.99
CA ASN A 71 -6.87 -26.30 30.29
C ASN A 71 -7.91 -27.44 30.19
N LYS A 72 -8.95 -27.30 29.35
CA LYS A 72 -9.93 -28.38 29.10
C LYS A 72 -9.30 -29.61 28.46
N THR A 73 -8.45 -29.44 27.43
CA THR A 73 -7.80 -30.58 26.76
C THR A 73 -6.84 -31.31 27.68
N GLN A 74 -6.13 -30.59 28.55
CA GLN A 74 -5.23 -31.18 29.55
C GLN A 74 -5.98 -31.96 30.64
N THR A 75 -7.14 -31.46 31.10
CA THR A 75 -7.95 -32.21 32.07
C THR A 75 -8.50 -33.50 31.48
N SER A 76 -9.02 -33.46 30.24
CA SER A 76 -9.54 -34.66 29.56
C SER A 76 -8.49 -35.73 29.32
N ALA A 77 -7.23 -35.36 29.10
CA ALA A 77 -6.15 -36.32 28.94
C ALA A 77 -5.69 -36.97 30.27
N LYS A 78 -5.98 -36.33 31.41
CA LYS A 78 -5.53 -36.78 32.74
C LYS A 78 -6.51 -37.70 33.46
N ASP A 79 -7.80 -37.62 33.17
CA ASP A 79 -8.80 -38.52 33.77
C ASP A 79 -8.57 -40.01 33.38
N GLU A 80 -7.66 -40.31 32.45
CA GLU A 80 -7.26 -41.68 32.07
C GLU A 80 -5.95 -42.19 32.74
N LEU A 81 -5.12 -41.33 33.34
CA LEU A 81 -3.83 -41.73 33.95
C LEU A 81 -3.55 -40.98 35.26
N ASP A 82 -3.79 -41.65 36.39
CA ASP A 82 -3.24 -41.41 37.74
C ASP A 82 -3.06 -39.94 38.20
N GLY A 83 -4.05 -39.45 38.96
CA GLY A 83 -3.94 -38.78 40.27
C GLY A 83 -2.99 -37.59 40.53
N SER A 84 -2.16 -37.16 39.58
CA SER A 84 -1.18 -36.08 39.76
C SER A 84 -1.72 -34.78 39.16
N SER A 85 -2.06 -33.81 40.01
CA SER A 85 -2.54 -32.50 39.56
C SER A 85 -1.42 -31.73 38.85
N SER A 86 -1.62 -31.42 37.57
CA SER A 86 -0.75 -30.46 36.87
C SER A 86 -1.08 -29.06 37.38
N PRO A 87 -0.11 -28.13 37.44
CA PRO A 87 -0.42 -26.72 37.65
C PRO A 87 -1.38 -26.23 36.54
N PHE A 88 -2.47 -25.60 36.96
CA PHE A 88 -3.42 -24.91 36.09
C PHE A 88 -2.78 -23.59 35.65
N ILE A 89 -2.65 -23.36 34.35
CA ILE A 89 -2.14 -22.08 33.85
C ILE A 89 -3.30 -21.08 33.96
N THR A 90 -3.21 -20.17 34.93
CA THR A 90 -4.18 -19.09 35.14
C THR A 90 -3.86 -17.85 34.32
N THR A 91 -2.58 -17.61 34.04
CA THR A 91 -2.12 -16.45 33.28
C THR A 91 -0.91 -16.82 32.43
N LEU A 92 -0.93 -16.36 31.18
CA LEU A 92 0.17 -16.54 30.25
C LEU A 92 1.02 -15.28 30.29
N GLN A 93 2.30 -15.38 30.65
CA GLN A 93 3.24 -14.27 30.47
C GLN A 93 3.64 -14.18 28.99
N VAL A 94 2.73 -13.63 28.19
CA VAL A 94 2.84 -13.55 26.72
C VAL A 94 4.13 -12.84 26.27
N GLN A 95 4.60 -11.84 27.02
CA GLN A 95 5.79 -11.06 26.64
C GLN A 95 7.09 -11.88 26.61
N GLU A 96 7.29 -12.79 27.56
CA GLU A 96 8.49 -13.63 27.58
C GLU A 96 8.42 -14.74 26.53
N ALA A 97 7.24 -15.33 26.37
CA ALA A 97 7.00 -16.38 25.39
C ALA A 97 7.16 -15.86 23.94
N LEU A 98 6.64 -14.66 23.63
CA LEU A 98 6.80 -14.04 22.30
C LEU A 98 8.25 -13.64 21.99
N ARG A 99 9.09 -13.33 22.99
CA ARG A 99 10.52 -13.02 22.75
C ARG A 99 11.26 -14.19 22.10
N TYR A 100 10.84 -15.43 22.35
CA TYR A 100 11.44 -16.61 21.74
C TYR A 100 10.99 -16.84 20.29
N SER A 101 9.90 -16.19 19.85
CA SER A 101 9.29 -16.42 18.55
C SER A 101 9.22 -15.14 17.72
N LYS A 102 10.37 -14.68 17.23
CA LYS A 102 10.49 -13.44 16.44
C LYS A 102 9.55 -13.41 15.23
N SER A 103 9.40 -14.54 14.52
CA SER A 103 8.53 -14.62 13.33
C SER A 103 7.06 -14.39 13.67
N HIS A 104 6.57 -15.01 14.74
CA HIS A 104 5.18 -14.92 15.18
C HIS A 104 4.84 -13.55 15.76
N SER A 105 5.78 -12.90 16.45
CA SER A 105 5.61 -11.54 16.96
C SER A 105 5.32 -10.55 15.83
N HIS A 106 6.07 -10.60 14.73
CA HIS A 106 5.86 -9.68 13.60
C HIS A 106 4.51 -9.88 12.91
N LEU A 107 4.06 -11.14 12.77
CA LEU A 107 2.75 -11.44 12.18
C LEU A 107 1.60 -10.95 13.06
N LEU A 108 1.70 -11.16 14.37
CA LEU A 108 0.71 -10.66 15.33
C LEU A 108 0.67 -9.12 15.35
N ASP A 109 1.83 -8.47 15.38
CA ASP A 109 1.94 -7.01 15.32
C ASP A 109 1.34 -6.45 14.04
N HIS A 110 1.60 -7.11 12.90
CA HIS A 110 1.04 -6.73 11.61
C HIS A 110 -0.49 -6.87 11.60
N ALA A 111 -1.02 -8.01 12.06
CA ALA A 111 -2.45 -8.25 12.16
C ALA A 111 -3.13 -7.24 13.10
N ALA A 112 -2.51 -6.91 14.23
CA ALA A 112 -3.00 -5.91 15.17
C ALA A 112 -3.03 -4.51 14.56
N ARG A 113 -2.00 -4.11 13.80
CA ARG A 113 -1.97 -2.83 13.08
C ARG A 113 -3.09 -2.73 12.04
N LEU A 114 -3.32 -3.80 11.27
CA LEU A 114 -4.40 -3.84 10.29
C LEU A 114 -5.78 -3.79 10.97
N ALA A 115 -5.98 -4.55 12.05
CA ALA A 115 -7.21 -4.53 12.84
C ALA A 115 -7.46 -3.13 13.45
N PHE A 116 -6.41 -2.49 13.98
CA PHE A 116 -6.50 -1.12 14.50
C PHE A 116 -6.86 -0.13 13.40
N ALA A 117 -6.19 -0.17 12.25
CA ALA A 117 -6.49 0.70 11.13
C ALA A 117 -7.92 0.50 10.62
N ARG A 118 -8.40 -0.76 10.57
CA ARG A 118 -9.78 -1.07 10.21
C ARG A 118 -10.76 -0.46 11.20
N LEU A 119 -10.52 -0.61 12.49
CA LEU A 119 -11.32 0.00 13.55
C LEU A 119 -11.37 1.52 13.43
N VAL A 120 -10.22 2.15 13.19
CA VAL A 120 -10.10 3.60 13.01
C VAL A 120 -10.86 4.07 11.77
N VAL A 121 -10.73 3.37 10.65
CA VAL A 121 -11.48 3.65 9.43
C VAL A 121 -12.99 3.50 9.69
N THR A 122 -13.44 2.39 10.27
CA THR A 122 -14.88 2.18 10.54
C THR A 122 -15.45 3.25 11.48
N THR A 123 -14.74 3.58 12.56
CA THR A 123 -15.20 4.59 13.53
C THR A 123 -15.27 5.98 12.93
N THR A 124 -14.26 6.41 12.18
CA THR A 124 -14.27 7.70 11.47
C THR A 124 -15.35 7.78 10.41
N THR A 125 -15.65 6.66 9.74
CA THR A 125 -16.72 6.64 8.75
C THR A 125 -18.12 6.81 9.36
N ALA A 126 -18.32 6.33 10.59
CA ALA A 126 -19.60 6.43 11.28
C ALA A 126 -19.81 7.82 11.92
N GLN A 127 -18.73 8.43 12.42
CA GLN A 127 -18.73 9.75 13.03
C GLN A 127 -18.60 10.84 11.97
N SER A 128 -19.69 11.03 11.26
CA SER A 128 -19.87 12.02 10.19
C SER A 128 -19.60 13.48 10.60
N THR A 129 -19.65 13.78 11.89
CA THR A 129 -19.41 15.10 12.45
C THR A 129 -18.64 14.96 13.75
N ILE A 130 -17.35 14.63 13.66
CA ILE A 130 -16.44 14.87 14.78
C ILE A 130 -16.29 16.38 14.91
N LEU A 131 -17.22 17.00 15.63
CA LEU A 131 -17.06 18.37 16.12
C LEU A 131 -15.80 18.36 16.99
N SER A 132 -14.72 18.95 16.46
CA SER A 132 -13.44 19.12 17.14
C SER A 132 -13.63 20.06 18.34
N THR A 133 -14.15 19.53 19.44
CA THR A 133 -14.26 20.21 20.73
C THR A 133 -13.01 20.00 21.58
N HIS A 134 -12.03 19.23 21.08
CA HIS A 134 -10.78 18.98 21.76
C HIS A 134 -9.78 20.11 21.57
N HIS A 135 -8.96 20.32 22.60
CA HIS A 135 -7.86 21.28 22.60
C HIS A 135 -7.00 21.07 21.34
N GLN A 136 -7.06 22.01 20.41
CA GLN A 136 -6.32 21.93 19.16
C GLN A 136 -4.83 21.91 19.49
N LYS A 137 -4.16 20.80 19.15
CA LYS A 137 -2.70 20.73 19.24
C LYS A 137 -2.11 21.61 18.13
N HIS A 138 -1.21 22.52 18.50
CA HIS A 138 -0.61 23.46 17.54
C HIS A 138 0.72 22.98 16.94
N CYS A 139 1.40 22.02 17.58
CA CYS A 139 2.69 21.50 17.13
C CYS A 139 2.64 19.98 17.05
N ILE A 140 3.08 19.43 15.92
CA ILE A 140 3.09 17.98 15.68
C ILE A 140 4.17 17.36 16.55
N GLN A 141 3.76 16.50 17.49
CA GLN A 141 4.71 15.72 18.29
C GLN A 141 5.23 14.53 17.50
N ARG A 142 6.49 14.14 17.76
CA ARG A 142 7.14 13.00 17.12
C ARG A 142 6.31 11.71 17.21
N ALA A 143 5.77 11.41 18.40
CA ALA A 143 4.96 10.21 18.62
C ALA A 143 3.68 10.21 17.78
N ASP A 144 2.97 11.34 17.74
CA ASP A 144 1.74 11.50 16.96
C ASP A 144 2.02 11.39 15.45
N PHE A 145 3.16 11.91 14.97
CA PHE A 145 3.56 11.78 13.57
C PHE A 145 3.85 10.33 13.17
N LEU A 146 4.58 9.60 14.02
CA LEU A 146 4.85 8.17 13.78
C LEU A 146 3.56 7.35 13.85
N GLU A 147 2.67 7.67 14.77
CA GLU A 147 1.34 7.06 14.86
C GLU A 147 0.52 7.32 13.59
N PHE A 148 0.49 8.57 13.10
CA PHE A 148 -0.13 8.92 11.82
C PHE A 148 0.44 8.11 10.66
N CYS A 149 1.77 8.01 10.56
CA CYS A 149 2.42 7.26 9.48
C CYS A 149 2.08 5.77 9.55
N GLY A 150 2.13 5.18 10.75
CA GLY A 150 1.79 3.78 10.98
C GLY A 150 0.33 3.48 10.64
N LEU A 151 -0.58 4.37 11.03
CA LEU A 151 -2.00 4.27 10.73
C LEU A 151 -2.26 4.34 9.22
N CYS A 152 -1.66 5.31 8.54
CA CYS A 152 -1.74 5.44 7.08
C CYS A 152 -1.20 4.20 6.35
N LEU A 153 -0.01 3.73 6.74
CA LEU A 153 0.64 2.54 6.18
C LEU A 153 -0.23 1.29 6.33
N ALA A 154 -0.86 1.11 7.49
CA ALA A 154 -1.77 0.00 7.72
C ALA A 154 -3.08 0.17 6.95
N ALA A 155 -3.64 1.37 6.91
CA ALA A 155 -4.91 1.66 6.23
C ALA A 155 -4.83 1.38 4.72
N VAL A 156 -3.77 1.83 4.02
CA VAL A 156 -3.64 1.61 2.56
C VAL A 156 -3.50 0.14 2.16
N GLN A 157 -3.20 -0.74 3.12
CA GLN A 157 -3.16 -2.20 2.91
C GLN A 157 -4.54 -2.86 3.07
N LEU A 158 -5.52 -2.15 3.64
CA LEU A 158 -6.85 -2.70 3.82
C LEU A 158 -7.58 -2.82 2.47
N PRO A 159 -8.20 -3.97 2.16
CA PRO A 159 -8.94 -4.15 0.91
C PRO A 159 -10.05 -3.11 0.70
N ILE A 160 -10.75 -2.72 1.77
CA ILE A 160 -11.80 -1.70 1.73
C ILE A 160 -11.27 -0.32 1.33
N VAL A 161 -10.07 0.05 1.82
CA VAL A 161 -9.40 1.31 1.45
C VAL A 161 -8.93 1.24 0.01
N GLN A 162 -8.31 0.14 -0.42
CA GLN A 162 -7.87 -0.03 -1.81
C GLN A 162 -9.04 0.04 -2.80
N GLN A 163 -10.17 -0.61 -2.48
CA GLN A 163 -11.39 -0.51 -3.27
C GLN A 163 -11.91 0.92 -3.30
N TYR A 164 -11.93 1.62 -2.18
CA TYR A 164 -12.34 3.02 -2.15
C TYR A 164 -11.43 3.92 -3.00
N LEU A 165 -10.11 3.76 -2.90
CA LEU A 165 -9.13 4.51 -3.67
C LEU A 165 -9.20 4.22 -5.17
N ALA A 166 -9.58 3.01 -5.58
CA ALA A 166 -9.77 2.67 -6.99
C ALA A 166 -11.11 3.19 -7.52
N HIS A 167 -12.22 2.86 -6.86
CA HIS A 167 -13.56 2.99 -7.44
C HIS A 167 -14.32 4.23 -7.00
N GLY A 168 -13.98 4.79 -5.83
CA GLY A 168 -14.63 5.98 -5.28
C GLY A 168 -16.08 5.75 -4.88
N ARG A 169 -16.56 4.49 -4.89
CA ARG A 169 -17.95 4.16 -4.61
C ARG A 169 -18.29 4.51 -3.17
N GLU A 170 -19.32 5.32 -2.99
CA GLU A 170 -19.86 5.72 -1.69
C GLU A 170 -20.30 4.54 -0.81
N GLY A 171 -20.59 3.38 -1.40
CA GLY A 171 -20.90 2.15 -0.65
C GLY A 171 -19.68 1.42 -0.08
N SER A 172 -18.47 1.75 -0.53
CA SER A 172 -17.23 1.11 -0.06
C SER A 172 -16.62 1.79 1.16
N MET A 173 -16.93 3.07 1.41
CA MET A 173 -16.48 3.83 2.58
C MET A 173 -17.57 4.83 2.99
N PRO A 174 -18.14 4.71 4.20
CA PRO A 174 -19.22 5.60 4.63
C PRO A 174 -18.82 7.09 4.74
N PHE A 175 -17.53 7.43 4.87
CA PHE A 175 -17.09 8.84 4.85
C PHE A 175 -17.26 9.53 3.48
N ALA A 176 -17.44 8.76 2.39
CA ALA A 176 -17.64 9.30 1.04
C ALA A 176 -19.08 9.76 0.80
N GLN A 177 -20.07 9.17 1.51
CA GLN A 177 -21.49 9.49 1.36
C GLN A 177 -21.84 10.94 1.75
N GLN A 178 -21.01 11.59 2.57
CA GLN A 178 -21.30 12.95 3.04
C GLN A 178 -20.75 14.06 2.15
N ILE A 179 -19.71 13.75 1.37
CA ILE A 179 -19.12 14.71 0.43
C ILE A 179 -20.14 15.04 -0.67
N GLY A 180 -20.95 14.05 -1.08
CA GLY A 180 -22.04 14.23 -2.05
C GLY A 180 -23.09 15.27 -1.62
N ALA A 181 -23.22 15.58 -0.32
CA ALA A 181 -24.18 16.56 0.17
C ALA A 181 -23.66 18.02 0.16
N THR A 182 -22.34 18.24 0.20
CA THR A 182 -21.76 19.58 0.39
C THR A 182 -20.90 20.06 -0.78
N THR A 183 -20.31 19.16 -1.56
CA THR A 183 -19.51 19.51 -2.74
C THR A 183 -19.89 18.62 -3.92
N LYS A 184 -20.56 19.18 -4.93
CA LYS A 184 -20.95 18.51 -6.19
C LYS A 184 -19.78 17.95 -7.02
N HIS A 185 -18.55 18.06 -6.55
CA HIS A 185 -17.39 17.41 -7.12
C HIS A 185 -17.15 16.12 -6.35
N GLU A 186 -17.68 15.01 -6.86
CA GLU A 186 -17.21 13.67 -6.49
C GLU A 186 -15.68 13.68 -6.53
N LEU A 187 -15.01 13.24 -5.46
CA LEU A 187 -13.56 13.08 -5.41
C LEU A 187 -13.14 12.08 -6.48
N THR A 188 -12.90 12.60 -7.69
CA THR A 188 -12.85 11.77 -8.90
C THR A 188 -11.53 11.02 -8.91
N PHE A 189 -10.49 11.58 -8.29
CA PHE A 189 -9.14 11.04 -8.39
C PHE A 189 -8.70 10.30 -7.11
N PRO A 190 -7.94 9.19 -7.24
CA PRO A 190 -7.45 8.43 -6.08
C PRO A 190 -6.62 9.24 -5.09
N HIS A 191 -5.88 10.26 -5.55
CA HIS A 191 -5.04 11.10 -4.69
C HIS A 191 -5.88 12.00 -3.76
N GLU A 192 -6.99 12.57 -4.25
CA GLU A 192 -7.89 13.40 -3.44
C GLU A 192 -8.58 12.56 -2.36
N ARG A 193 -8.98 11.34 -2.73
CA ARG A 193 -9.55 10.34 -1.82
C ARG A 193 -8.57 9.94 -0.72
N LEU A 194 -7.29 9.76 -1.07
CA LEU A 194 -6.25 9.50 -0.09
C LEU A 194 -6.02 10.70 0.83
N GLU A 195 -5.95 11.91 0.27
CA GLU A 195 -5.79 13.14 1.06
C GLU A 195 -6.94 13.29 2.06
N TYR A 196 -8.18 13.06 1.63
CA TYR A 196 -9.35 13.11 2.50
C TYR A 196 -9.25 12.13 3.67
N MET A 197 -8.81 10.89 3.42
CA MET A 197 -8.57 9.90 4.48
C MET A 197 -7.47 10.38 5.45
N GLN A 198 -6.37 10.94 4.94
CA GLN A 198 -5.30 11.49 5.77
C GLN A 198 -5.78 12.63 6.67
N GLN A 199 -6.66 13.50 6.15
CA GLN A 199 -7.26 14.59 6.92
C GLN A 199 -8.05 14.06 8.13
N HIS A 200 -8.84 12.99 7.94
CA HIS A 200 -9.57 12.34 9.03
C HIS A 200 -8.65 11.76 10.10
N PHE A 201 -7.54 11.15 9.70
CA PHE A 201 -6.56 10.62 10.66
C PHE A 201 -5.88 11.72 11.46
N TRP A 202 -5.60 12.87 10.87
CA TRP A 202 -5.09 14.04 11.61
C TRP A 202 -6.11 14.61 12.59
N ASN A 203 -7.38 14.68 12.18
CA ASN A 203 -8.46 15.13 13.05
C ASN A 203 -8.61 14.20 14.28
N LEU A 204 -8.50 12.88 14.09
CA LEU A 204 -8.51 11.90 15.18
C LEU A 204 -7.35 12.06 16.17
N LEU A 205 -6.18 12.50 15.68
CA LEU A 205 -5.02 12.78 16.52
C LEU A 205 -5.14 14.11 17.29
N GLY A 206 -6.22 14.87 17.05
CA GLY A 206 -6.52 16.15 17.69
C GLY A 206 -5.87 17.34 16.99
N TYR A 207 -5.51 17.19 15.71
CA TYR A 207 -4.91 18.25 14.92
C TYR A 207 -5.89 18.81 13.89
N ASP A 208 -5.82 20.12 13.68
CA ASP A 208 -6.49 20.76 12.56
C ASP A 208 -5.66 20.61 11.27
N VAL A 209 -6.33 20.29 10.16
CA VAL A 209 -5.69 20.03 8.85
C VAL A 209 -4.85 21.20 8.37
N SER A 210 -5.31 22.45 8.57
CA SER A 210 -4.56 23.63 8.12
C SER A 210 -3.28 23.81 8.92
N THR A 211 -3.34 23.53 10.23
CA THR A 211 -2.19 23.54 11.13
C THR A 211 -1.18 22.46 10.74
N VAL A 212 -1.65 21.24 10.46
CA VAL A 212 -0.78 20.15 10.02
C VAL A 212 -0.07 20.47 8.73
N LYS A 213 -0.79 20.99 7.72
CA LYS A 213 -0.19 21.37 6.43
C LYS A 213 0.91 22.41 6.63
N ALA A 214 0.68 23.44 7.45
CA ALA A 214 1.68 24.45 7.77
C ALA A 214 2.91 23.86 8.49
N GLU A 215 2.70 22.96 9.45
CA GLU A 215 3.78 22.29 10.19
C GLU A 215 4.58 21.33 9.31
N LEU A 216 3.93 20.52 8.46
CA LEU A 216 4.65 19.65 7.52
C LEU A 216 5.46 20.46 6.50
N GLN A 217 4.92 21.59 6.03
CA GLN A 217 5.67 22.52 5.19
C GLN A 217 6.90 23.08 5.92
N ARG A 218 6.73 23.46 7.19
CA ARG A 218 7.83 23.93 8.05
C ARG A 218 8.88 22.85 8.26
N LEU A 219 8.48 21.60 8.50
CA LEU A 219 9.38 20.49 8.82
C LEU A 219 10.17 19.99 7.61
N PHE A 220 9.55 19.89 6.42
CA PHE A 220 10.15 19.22 5.26
C PHE A 220 10.63 20.15 4.14
N PHE A 221 10.12 21.39 4.06
CA PHE A 221 10.34 22.24 2.88
C PHE A 221 11.06 23.57 3.16
N ARG A 222 11.33 23.92 4.42
CA ARG A 222 12.04 25.17 4.77
C ARG A 222 13.56 25.03 4.56
N LYS A 223 14.03 25.42 3.38
CA LYS A 223 15.46 25.41 3.00
C LYS A 223 16.36 26.41 3.74
N ASN A 224 15.79 27.37 4.49
CA ASN A 224 16.52 28.54 4.98
C ASN A 224 16.70 28.61 6.52
N GLN A 225 16.31 27.59 7.29
CA GLN A 225 16.61 27.58 8.74
C GLN A 225 18.00 26.98 8.98
N GLN A 226 19.03 27.79 8.80
CA GLN A 226 20.34 27.52 9.36
C GLN A 226 20.24 27.61 10.90
N LEU A 227 20.72 26.59 11.61
CA LEU A 227 21.04 26.48 13.04
C LEU A 227 20.08 25.81 14.04
N GLU A 228 18.78 25.63 13.78
CA GLU A 228 17.95 24.86 14.72
C GLU A 228 17.91 23.39 14.28
N LYS A 229 18.52 22.50 15.08
CA LYS A 229 18.39 21.04 14.92
C LYS A 229 16.92 20.71 14.82
N ASN A 230 16.48 20.27 13.65
CA ASN A 230 15.10 19.90 13.43
C ASN A 230 14.95 18.44 13.86
N GLU A 231 14.21 18.24 14.96
CA GLU A 231 13.98 16.95 15.61
C GLU A 231 13.49 15.86 14.64
N PHE A 232 12.84 16.24 13.53
CA PHE A 232 12.32 15.30 12.53
C PHE A 232 13.31 14.98 11.41
N THR A 233 14.13 15.95 10.98
CA THR A 233 15.11 15.70 9.92
C THR A 233 16.35 15.00 10.42
N ASP A 234 16.66 15.08 11.70
CA ASP A 234 17.81 14.36 12.28
C ASP A 234 17.42 12.97 12.83
N ASP A 235 16.13 12.60 12.76
CA ASP A 235 15.62 11.32 13.26
C ASP A 235 15.44 10.28 12.15
N ASP A 236 16.36 9.31 12.10
CA ASP A 236 16.37 8.22 11.12
C ASP A 236 15.08 7.39 11.11
N ILE A 237 14.43 7.21 12.26
CA ILE A 237 13.20 6.42 12.38
C ILE A 237 12.05 7.19 11.74
N VAL A 238 11.94 8.49 12.01
CA VAL A 238 10.94 9.37 11.40
C VAL A 238 11.13 9.41 9.88
N GLN A 239 12.36 9.64 9.42
CA GLN A 239 12.65 9.70 7.99
C GLN A 239 12.35 8.39 7.27
N SER A 240 12.83 7.26 7.80
CA SER A 240 12.61 5.95 7.19
C SER A 240 11.12 5.57 7.16
N THR A 241 10.39 5.84 8.25
CA THR A 241 8.95 5.59 8.33
C THR A 241 8.19 6.47 7.34
N PHE A 242 8.55 7.74 7.22
CA PHE A 242 7.92 8.66 6.27
C PHE A 242 8.24 8.29 4.82
N ALA A 243 9.48 7.91 4.51
CA ALA A 243 9.85 7.42 3.18
C ALA A 243 9.08 6.15 2.80
N GLN A 244 8.92 5.21 3.76
CA GLN A 244 8.11 4.01 3.58
C GLN A 244 6.64 4.37 3.31
N LEU A 245 6.09 5.33 4.06
CA LEU A 245 4.74 5.85 3.86
C LEU A 245 4.55 6.40 2.45
N VAL A 246 5.41 7.32 2.01
CA VAL A 246 5.34 7.94 0.67
C VAL A 246 5.45 6.88 -0.42
N THR A 247 6.38 5.93 -0.30
CA THR A 247 6.56 4.84 -1.25
C THR A 247 5.30 3.97 -1.34
N SER A 248 4.76 3.57 -0.19
CA SER A 248 3.54 2.74 -0.13
C SER A 248 2.34 3.47 -0.71
N MET A 249 2.14 4.74 -0.36
CA MET A 249 1.02 5.54 -0.86
C MET A 249 1.09 5.76 -2.37
N ASN A 250 2.26 6.07 -2.91
CA ASN A 250 2.46 6.23 -4.35
C ASN A 250 2.17 4.92 -5.09
N ALA A 251 2.66 3.78 -4.58
CA ALA A 251 2.35 2.46 -5.14
C ALA A 251 0.84 2.20 -5.14
N THR A 252 0.16 2.44 -4.01
CA THR A 252 -1.30 2.27 -3.91
C THR A 252 -2.07 3.19 -4.85
N ILE A 253 -1.69 4.47 -4.96
CA ILE A 253 -2.32 5.42 -5.90
C ILE A 253 -2.14 4.96 -7.34
N THR A 254 -0.95 4.53 -7.73
CA THR A 254 -0.68 4.03 -9.08
C THR A 254 -1.55 2.82 -9.39
N THR A 255 -1.60 1.83 -8.49
CA THR A 255 -2.47 0.66 -8.64
C THR A 255 -3.94 1.05 -8.75
N ALA A 256 -4.42 1.93 -7.87
CA ALA A 256 -5.81 2.39 -7.85
C ALA A 256 -6.18 3.16 -9.12
N THR A 257 -5.27 4.00 -9.62
CA THR A 257 -5.45 4.76 -10.87
C THR A 257 -5.56 3.81 -12.06
N HIS A 258 -4.69 2.80 -12.13
CA HIS A 258 -4.74 1.80 -13.19
C HIS A 258 -6.04 0.98 -13.14
N GLN A 259 -6.49 0.57 -11.95
CA GLN A 259 -7.77 -0.13 -11.78
C GLN A 259 -8.96 0.74 -12.21
N ALA A 260 -8.98 2.01 -11.81
CA ALA A 260 -10.03 2.96 -12.20
C ALA A 260 -10.10 3.13 -13.73
N GLN A 261 -8.95 3.23 -14.40
CA GLN A 261 -8.86 3.32 -15.86
C GLN A 261 -9.38 2.04 -16.53
N GLN A 262 -8.95 0.86 -16.08
CA GLN A 262 -9.41 -0.41 -16.62
C GLN A 262 -10.93 -0.57 -16.57
N GLN A 263 -11.55 -0.11 -15.48
CA GLN A 263 -13.00 -0.14 -15.35
C GLN A 263 -13.71 0.83 -16.27
N ALA A 264 -13.20 2.06 -16.42
CA ALA A 264 -13.74 3.02 -17.37
C ALA A 264 -13.73 2.44 -18.81
N PHE A 265 -12.68 1.73 -19.19
CA PHE A 265 -12.63 1.01 -20.47
C PHE A 265 -13.68 -0.11 -20.57
N GLN A 266 -13.81 -0.95 -19.54
CA GLN A 266 -14.79 -2.04 -19.53
C GLN A 266 -16.23 -1.52 -19.57
N SER A 267 -16.56 -0.47 -18.82
CA SER A 267 -17.89 0.14 -18.79
C SER A 267 -18.28 0.80 -20.13
N THR A 268 -17.30 1.28 -20.90
CA THR A 268 -17.53 1.86 -22.23
C THR A 268 -17.76 0.79 -23.31
N SER A 269 -17.41 -0.48 -23.02
CA SER A 269 -17.46 -1.58 -23.97
C SER A 269 -18.76 -2.42 -23.95
N LEU A 270 -19.71 -2.14 -23.04
CA LEU A 270 -21.04 -2.73 -23.15
C LEU A 270 -21.81 -2.05 -24.30
N PRO A 271 -22.17 -2.76 -25.38
CA PRO A 271 -23.13 -2.23 -26.34
C PRO A 271 -24.48 -2.18 -25.62
N THR A 272 -24.99 -0.98 -25.36
CA THR A 272 -26.38 -0.80 -24.93
C THR A 272 -27.28 -1.45 -25.98
N PRO A 273 -28.00 -2.55 -25.66
CA PRO A 273 -29.05 -3.02 -26.55
C PRO A 273 -30.20 -2.03 -26.41
N HIS A 274 -30.67 -1.51 -27.54
CA HIS A 274 -31.72 -0.49 -27.69
C HIS A 274 -31.23 0.97 -27.82
N SER A 275 -30.69 1.30 -28.99
CA SER A 275 -30.97 2.60 -29.61
C SER A 275 -31.25 2.37 -31.09
N THR A 276 -32.52 2.24 -31.39
CA THR A 276 -33.05 2.26 -32.76
C THR A 276 -32.74 3.60 -33.42
N ASN A 277 -32.04 3.55 -34.55
CA ASN A 277 -32.12 4.50 -35.66
C ASN A 277 -32.20 5.99 -35.27
N HIS A 278 -31.06 6.59 -34.93
CA HIS A 278 -30.82 7.97 -35.35
C HIS A 278 -29.36 8.13 -35.75
N ASP A 279 -29.20 8.53 -37.00
CA ASP A 279 -27.96 8.77 -37.73
C ASP A 279 -27.36 10.09 -37.25
N ASP A 280 -26.93 10.13 -35.98
CA ASP A 280 -26.28 11.30 -35.40
C ASP A 280 -24.78 11.06 -35.38
N ALA A 281 -24.07 11.77 -36.25
CA ALA A 281 -22.63 11.75 -36.45
C ALA A 281 -21.91 12.29 -35.20
N THR A 282 -21.99 11.55 -34.11
CA THR A 282 -21.28 11.88 -32.87
C THR A 282 -19.85 11.40 -33.03
N THR A 283 -18.92 12.35 -33.19
CA THR A 283 -17.48 12.07 -33.20
C THR A 283 -17.11 11.45 -31.86
N ARG A 284 -17.00 10.12 -31.83
CA ARG A 284 -16.53 9.37 -30.66
C ARG A 284 -15.09 9.80 -30.41
N ILE A 285 -14.87 10.66 -29.42
CA ILE A 285 -13.53 11.04 -28.97
C ILE A 285 -12.94 9.77 -28.33
N VAL A 286 -12.18 9.02 -29.12
CA VAL A 286 -11.25 8.02 -28.62
C VAL A 286 -10.16 8.81 -27.93
N SER A 287 -10.11 8.76 -26.59
CA SER A 287 -8.96 9.29 -25.87
C SER A 287 -7.72 8.57 -26.39
N VAL A 288 -6.86 9.31 -27.08
CA VAL A 288 -5.55 8.83 -27.53
C VAL A 288 -4.69 8.74 -26.29
N GLN A 289 -4.69 7.57 -25.66
CA GLN A 289 -3.74 7.26 -24.61
C GLN A 289 -2.38 7.04 -25.28
N TYR A 290 -1.39 7.86 -24.95
CA TYR A 290 0.02 7.53 -25.17
C TYR A 290 0.38 6.38 -24.21
N SER A 291 -0.06 5.17 -24.52
CA SER A 291 0.55 3.97 -24.00
C SER A 291 1.77 3.68 -24.86
N GLU A 292 2.96 3.97 -24.33
CA GLU A 292 4.18 3.35 -24.83
C GLU A 292 4.04 1.83 -24.63
N SER A 293 3.50 1.13 -25.64
CA SER A 293 3.42 -0.33 -25.61
C SER A 293 4.72 -0.92 -26.16
N ILE A 294 5.52 -1.49 -25.27
CA ILE A 294 6.61 -2.37 -25.68
C ILE A 294 5.97 -3.74 -25.93
N ILE A 295 5.72 -4.06 -27.21
CA ILE A 295 5.27 -5.39 -27.63
C ILE A 295 6.50 -6.30 -27.67
N LEU A 296 6.58 -7.26 -26.75
CA LEU A 296 7.53 -8.36 -26.78
C LEU A 296 7.05 -9.38 -27.82
N VAL A 297 7.86 -9.61 -28.85
CA VAL A 297 7.68 -10.73 -29.80
C VAL A 297 8.53 -11.88 -29.29
N ASP A 298 7.89 -13.00 -29.02
CA ASP A 298 8.51 -14.26 -28.59
C ASP A 298 9.34 -14.84 -29.75
N PRO A 299 10.66 -15.08 -29.60
CA PRO A 299 11.52 -15.47 -30.73
C PRO A 299 11.46 -16.95 -31.13
N ASP A 300 10.61 -17.79 -30.51
CA ASP A 300 10.74 -19.25 -30.63
C ASP A 300 9.54 -19.97 -31.29
N SER A 301 9.11 -19.50 -32.46
CA SER A 301 8.20 -20.26 -33.33
C SER A 301 8.63 -20.26 -34.80
N GLY A 302 9.80 -20.82 -35.05
CA GLY A 302 10.25 -21.21 -36.39
C GLY A 302 10.11 -22.71 -36.63
N LYS A 303 9.00 -23.15 -37.24
CA LYS A 303 8.95 -24.29 -38.18
C LYS A 303 7.60 -24.31 -38.89
N GLY A 304 7.65 -24.19 -40.21
CA GLY A 304 6.49 -23.92 -41.07
C GLY A 304 5.71 -25.15 -41.50
N GLU A 305 4.52 -24.88 -42.06
CA GLU A 305 3.96 -25.59 -43.21
C GLU A 305 2.83 -24.75 -43.85
N THR A 306 2.77 -24.80 -45.17
CA THR A 306 1.96 -23.97 -46.06
C THR A 306 0.66 -24.70 -46.41
N VAL A 307 -0.54 -24.17 -46.10
CA VAL A 307 -1.77 -24.34 -46.92
C VAL A 307 -2.75 -23.18 -46.65
N ALA A 308 -3.35 -22.66 -47.73
CA ALA A 308 -4.29 -21.55 -47.79
C ALA A 308 -5.62 -21.73 -47.03
N SER A 309 -6.16 -20.65 -46.45
CA SER A 309 -7.55 -20.20 -46.68
C SER A 309 -7.91 -18.93 -45.92
N SER A 310 -8.69 -18.11 -46.62
CA SER A 310 -9.37 -16.88 -46.19
C SER A 310 -10.22 -17.07 -44.94
N SER A 311 -9.95 -16.30 -43.88
CA SER A 311 -10.91 -15.44 -43.15
C SER A 311 -10.24 -14.95 -41.86
N SER A 312 -10.25 -13.63 -41.68
CA SER A 312 -9.59 -12.88 -40.62
C SER A 312 -9.92 -13.38 -39.20
N PRO A 313 -8.93 -13.86 -38.41
CA PRO A 313 -9.01 -13.89 -36.97
C PRO A 313 -8.28 -12.67 -36.40
N ARG A 314 -8.99 -11.86 -35.61
CA ARG A 314 -8.41 -10.84 -34.73
C ARG A 314 -7.21 -11.43 -33.96
N PRO A 315 -6.07 -10.73 -33.86
CA PRO A 315 -5.03 -11.15 -32.94
C PRO A 315 -5.52 -10.97 -31.48
N PRO A 316 -5.16 -11.88 -30.57
CA PRO A 316 -5.57 -11.81 -29.17
C PRO A 316 -4.81 -10.69 -28.47
N THR A 317 -5.46 -9.57 -28.19
CA THR A 317 -5.00 -8.58 -27.21
C THR A 317 -5.27 -9.10 -25.80
N HIS A 318 -4.35 -9.91 -25.27
CA HIS A 318 -4.31 -10.24 -23.85
C HIS A 318 -2.91 -10.01 -23.30
N THR A 319 -2.89 -9.37 -22.12
CA THR A 319 -1.80 -9.22 -21.13
C THR A 319 -0.66 -8.23 -21.43
N LEU A 320 -0.03 -7.73 -20.34
CA LEU A 320 1.27 -7.05 -20.21
C LEU A 320 1.33 -5.55 -19.76
N PRO A 321 0.63 -5.11 -18.70
CA PRO A 321 1.15 -4.00 -17.88
C PRO A 321 2.14 -4.50 -16.81
N ILE A 322 1.95 -5.72 -16.27
CA ILE A 322 2.81 -6.32 -15.23
C ILE A 322 4.23 -6.59 -15.74
N ALA A 323 4.38 -7.00 -17.01
CA ALA A 323 5.70 -7.25 -17.59
C ALA A 323 6.48 -5.96 -17.89
N ALA A 324 5.80 -4.83 -18.12
CA ALA A 324 6.47 -3.56 -18.36
C ALA A 324 7.11 -3.04 -17.06
N GLU A 325 6.39 -3.12 -15.94
CA GLU A 325 6.93 -2.75 -14.62
C GLU A 325 8.03 -3.71 -14.16
N GLN A 326 7.86 -5.02 -14.35
CA GLN A 326 8.90 -6.01 -14.05
C GLN A 326 10.18 -5.77 -14.88
N LEU A 327 10.04 -5.50 -16.17
CA LEU A 327 11.16 -5.20 -17.05
C LEU A 327 11.84 -3.88 -16.64
N GLN A 328 11.08 -2.85 -16.26
CA GLN A 328 11.66 -1.61 -15.73
C GLN A 328 12.42 -1.85 -14.44
N GLN A 329 11.89 -2.68 -13.53
CA GLN A 329 12.58 -3.06 -12.29
C GLN A 329 13.85 -3.87 -12.56
N GLU A 330 13.82 -4.80 -13.51
CA GLU A 330 14.99 -5.59 -13.92
C GLU A 330 16.08 -4.70 -14.52
N ILE A 331 15.72 -3.81 -15.45
CA ILE A 331 16.63 -2.84 -16.06
C ILE A 331 17.21 -1.90 -14.99
N TRP A 332 16.40 -1.50 -14.02
CA TRP A 332 16.85 -0.66 -12.92
C TRP A 332 17.83 -1.39 -12.00
N ALA A 333 17.52 -2.64 -11.63
CA ALA A 333 18.40 -3.48 -10.83
C ALA A 333 19.75 -3.72 -11.54
N GLU A 334 19.71 -3.98 -12.85
CA GLU A 334 20.90 -4.12 -13.69
C GLU A 334 21.75 -2.84 -13.66
N LEU A 335 21.16 -1.67 -13.95
CA LEU A 335 21.86 -0.37 -13.88
C LEU A 335 22.52 -0.12 -12.52
N LEU A 336 21.82 -0.40 -11.43
CA LEU A 336 22.35 -0.20 -10.08
C LEU A 336 23.45 -1.20 -9.71
N SER A 337 23.41 -2.42 -10.26
CA SER A 337 24.41 -3.46 -10.04
C SER A 337 25.70 -3.26 -10.84
N MET A 338 25.67 -2.44 -11.89
CA MET A 338 26.87 -2.10 -12.68
C MET A 338 27.85 -1.28 -11.84
N ARG A 339 29.16 -1.47 -12.08
CA ARG A 339 30.22 -0.59 -11.57
C ARG A 339 30.06 0.81 -12.17
N ASP A 340 30.46 1.84 -11.43
CA ASP A 340 30.21 3.24 -11.82
C ASP A 340 30.80 3.59 -13.19
N GLU A 341 32.03 3.16 -13.48
CA GLU A 341 32.68 3.37 -14.79
C GLU A 341 31.87 2.73 -15.94
N HIS A 342 31.47 1.47 -15.77
CA HIS A 342 30.73 0.74 -16.80
C HIS A 342 29.29 1.25 -16.97
N ARG A 343 28.66 1.67 -15.86
CA ARG A 343 27.34 2.30 -15.87
C ARG A 343 27.39 3.61 -16.64
N GLN A 344 28.39 4.44 -16.38
CA GLN A 344 28.56 5.72 -17.06
C GLN A 344 28.80 5.54 -18.56
N GLU A 345 29.64 4.56 -18.95
CA GLU A 345 29.83 4.21 -20.36
C GLU A 345 28.52 3.74 -21.02
N THR A 346 27.80 2.83 -20.37
CA THR A 346 26.51 2.32 -20.86
C THR A 346 25.48 3.43 -21.03
N LEU A 347 25.39 4.36 -20.07
CA LEU A 347 24.50 5.50 -20.12
C LEU A 347 24.90 6.51 -21.20
N GLN A 348 26.19 6.72 -21.46
CA GLN A 348 26.67 7.55 -22.55
C GLN A 348 26.30 6.95 -23.91
N GLN A 349 26.48 5.65 -24.08
CA GLN A 349 26.07 4.93 -25.29
C GLN A 349 24.56 5.03 -25.49
N ALA A 350 23.78 4.79 -24.44
CA ALA A 350 22.33 4.91 -24.46
C ALA A 350 21.86 6.35 -24.77
N ALA A 351 22.57 7.37 -24.27
CA ALA A 351 22.29 8.77 -24.57
C ALA A 351 22.58 9.14 -26.04
N ALA A 352 23.65 8.60 -26.61
CA ALA A 352 23.97 8.78 -28.03
C ALA A 352 22.93 8.10 -28.92
N LEU A 353 22.53 6.88 -28.55
CA LEU A 353 21.48 6.13 -29.23
C LEU A 353 20.12 6.86 -29.16
N ALA A 354 19.75 7.38 -27.99
CA ALA A 354 18.51 8.12 -27.81
C ALA A 354 18.44 9.37 -28.70
N ARG A 355 19.55 10.11 -28.82
CA ARG A 355 19.64 11.25 -29.74
C ARG A 355 19.51 10.82 -31.19
N HIS A 356 20.22 9.77 -31.61
CA HIS A 356 20.13 9.26 -32.97
C HIS A 356 18.70 8.81 -33.33
N VAL A 357 18.04 8.10 -32.41
CA VAL A 357 16.64 7.66 -32.56
C VAL A 357 15.70 8.85 -32.65
N GLN A 358 15.87 9.85 -31.79
CA GLN A 358 15.06 11.07 -31.80
C GLN A 358 15.24 11.86 -33.11
N GLU A 359 16.48 12.03 -33.57
CA GLU A 359 16.79 12.71 -34.84
C GLU A 359 16.16 11.96 -36.01
N THR A 360 16.33 10.63 -36.07
CA THR A 360 15.73 9.79 -37.11
C THR A 360 14.20 9.89 -37.09
N ALA A 361 13.58 9.81 -35.91
CA ALA A 361 12.12 9.94 -35.78
C ALA A 361 11.61 11.33 -36.20
N MET A 362 12.38 12.40 -35.95
CA MET A 362 12.02 13.76 -36.37
C MET A 362 12.16 13.98 -37.88
N THR A 363 13.04 13.24 -38.56
CA THR A 363 13.14 13.29 -40.04
C THR A 363 11.94 12.65 -40.75
N MET A 364 11.21 11.78 -40.05
CA MET A 364 9.99 11.15 -40.58
C MET A 364 8.81 12.12 -40.41
N SER A 365 8.20 12.55 -41.50
CA SER A 365 7.05 13.46 -41.47
C SER A 365 5.74 12.78 -41.06
N ASP A 366 5.59 11.47 -41.34
CA ASP A 366 4.40 10.71 -41.01
C ASP A 366 4.48 10.06 -39.62
N LEU A 367 3.40 10.18 -38.85
CA LEU A 367 3.25 9.56 -37.55
C LEU A 367 3.18 8.03 -37.63
N SER A 368 2.62 7.48 -38.72
CA SER A 368 2.55 6.02 -38.92
C SER A 368 3.94 5.41 -39.09
N GLU A 369 4.78 6.06 -39.91
CA GLU A 369 6.17 5.66 -40.15
C GLU A 369 7.02 5.73 -38.87
N ARG A 370 6.88 6.80 -38.07
CA ARG A 370 7.55 6.90 -36.76
C ARG A 370 7.18 5.77 -35.83
N LYS A 371 5.89 5.44 -35.75
CA LYS A 371 5.41 4.35 -34.90
C LYS A 371 5.97 3.01 -35.37
N GLN A 372 5.96 2.75 -36.68
CA GLN A 372 6.52 1.53 -37.25
C GLN A 372 8.03 1.43 -36.99
N TYR A 373 8.77 2.54 -37.13
CA TYR A 373 10.21 2.61 -36.84
C TYR A 373 10.52 2.25 -35.38
N LEU A 374 9.82 2.86 -34.42
CA LEU A 374 9.97 2.55 -32.99
C LEU A 374 9.60 1.09 -32.67
N GLN A 375 8.58 0.55 -33.36
CA GLN A 375 8.16 -0.84 -33.19
C GLN A 375 9.18 -1.83 -33.76
N SER A 376 9.83 -1.51 -34.87
CA SER A 376 10.81 -2.37 -35.54
C SER A 376 12.18 -2.42 -34.86
N MET A 377 12.44 -1.62 -33.83
CA MET A 377 13.71 -1.66 -33.10
C MET A 377 13.91 -3.01 -32.40
N ASP A 378 15.15 -3.48 -32.42
CA ASP A 378 15.57 -4.65 -31.68
C ASP A 378 15.45 -4.45 -30.17
N VAL A 379 15.42 -5.57 -29.44
CA VAL A 379 15.20 -5.57 -27.99
C VAL A 379 16.35 -4.89 -27.24
N ALA A 380 17.60 -5.03 -27.71
CA ALA A 380 18.75 -4.43 -27.04
C ALA A 380 18.73 -2.90 -27.16
N THR A 381 18.41 -2.37 -28.35
CA THR A 381 18.18 -0.93 -28.57
C THR A 381 17.07 -0.40 -27.69
N LYS A 382 15.91 -1.08 -27.64
CA LYS A 382 14.78 -0.69 -26.76
C LYS A 382 15.20 -0.68 -25.29
N LYS A 383 15.96 -1.67 -24.83
CA LYS A 383 16.48 -1.76 -23.46
C LYS A 383 17.38 -0.56 -23.12
N GLN A 384 18.30 -0.19 -24.00
CA GLN A 384 19.18 0.97 -23.80
C GLN A 384 18.40 2.29 -23.75
N LEU A 385 17.39 2.46 -24.61
CA LEU A 385 16.52 3.66 -24.56
C LEU A 385 15.77 3.76 -23.23
N VAL A 386 15.26 2.63 -22.73
CA VAL A 386 14.59 2.56 -21.42
C VAL A 386 15.56 2.85 -20.29
N MET A 387 16.79 2.30 -20.32
CA MET A 387 17.84 2.61 -19.34
C MET A 387 18.10 4.12 -19.25
N TYR A 388 18.29 4.79 -20.39
CA TYR A 388 18.55 6.23 -20.43
C TYR A 388 17.36 7.04 -19.92
N LYS A 389 16.13 6.68 -20.30
CA LYS A 389 14.91 7.35 -19.84
C LYS A 389 14.74 7.23 -18.33
N LEU A 390 14.84 6.02 -17.78
CA LEU A 390 14.71 5.78 -16.34
C LEU A 390 15.76 6.56 -15.54
N TRP A 391 17.00 6.60 -16.02
CA TRP A 391 18.08 7.34 -15.37
C TRP A 391 17.81 8.85 -15.33
N ASN A 392 17.36 9.42 -16.45
CA ASN A 392 17.00 10.84 -16.53
C ASN A 392 15.79 11.19 -15.67
N ASP A 393 14.73 10.38 -15.68
CA ASP A 393 13.55 10.57 -14.84
C ASP A 393 13.95 10.60 -13.36
N TRP A 394 14.90 9.75 -12.97
CA TRP A 394 15.44 9.71 -11.63
C TRP A 394 16.24 10.97 -11.27
N ILE A 395 17.15 11.42 -12.15
CA ILE A 395 17.90 12.67 -11.96
C ILE A 395 16.95 13.87 -11.81
N GLN A 396 15.92 13.95 -12.66
CA GLN A 396 14.93 15.03 -12.60
C GLN A 396 14.18 15.04 -11.27
N ARG A 397 13.76 13.87 -10.77
CA ARG A 397 13.08 13.75 -9.47
C ARG A 397 13.98 14.13 -8.30
N ASN A 398 15.29 13.94 -8.42
CA ASN A 398 16.27 14.28 -7.38
C ASN A 398 16.90 15.68 -7.57
N GLY A 399 16.21 16.58 -8.27
CA GLY A 399 16.64 17.97 -8.40
C GLY A 399 17.92 18.14 -9.21
N GLY A 400 18.21 17.24 -10.15
CA GLY A 400 19.38 17.29 -11.02
C GLY A 400 20.63 16.65 -10.44
N MET A 401 20.56 16.01 -9.27
CA MET A 401 21.69 15.32 -8.67
C MET A 401 21.70 13.83 -9.03
N GLU A 402 22.88 13.32 -9.37
CA GLU A 402 23.11 11.87 -9.60
C GLU A 402 23.11 11.09 -8.27
N PRO A 403 22.72 9.80 -8.28
CA PRO A 403 22.67 9.00 -7.06
C PRO A 403 24.09 8.70 -6.57
N ALA A 404 24.34 8.94 -5.28
CA ALA A 404 25.51 8.41 -4.60
C ALA A 404 25.34 6.90 -4.37
N ILE A 405 25.72 6.09 -5.35
CA ILE A 405 25.66 4.62 -5.25
C ILE A 405 26.90 4.16 -4.48
N ARG A 406 26.70 3.77 -3.22
CA ARG A 406 27.78 3.24 -2.38
C ARG A 406 27.99 1.76 -2.71
N HIS A 407 29.04 1.45 -3.46
CA HIS A 407 29.50 0.07 -3.60
C HIS A 407 30.19 -0.36 -2.31
N TYR A 408 29.59 -1.30 -1.59
CA TYR A 408 30.28 -1.98 -0.48
C TYR A 408 31.31 -2.92 -1.10
N SER A 409 32.57 -2.50 -1.14
CA SER A 409 33.69 -3.36 -1.50
C SER A 409 33.82 -4.44 -0.41
N HIS A 410 33.43 -5.67 -0.75
CA HIS A 410 33.69 -6.85 0.06
C HIS A 410 35.14 -7.30 -0.06
#